data_AF-A0A5B7EC65-F1
#
_entry.id   AF-A0A5B7EC65-F1
#
_cell.length_a   1.000
_cell.length_b   1.000
_cell.length_c   1.000
_cell.angle_alpha   90.00
_cell.angle_beta   90.00
_cell.angle_gamma   90.00
#
_symmetry.space_group_name_H-M   'P 1'
#
loop_
_entity.id
_entity.type
_entity.pdbx_description
1 polymer ?
#
loop_
_entity_poly.entity_id
_entity_poly.type
_entity_poly.pdbx_seq_one_letter_code
_entity_poly.pdbx_strand_id
1 'polypeptide(L)'
;MQAWWRGRVAVVVVAADRPQYLYRLLRQLLGQPGMTPDLVLVSVDGDNEGAQASAGVAEVLGLRHLTHRSEQGTAYHVSPRISR
;
A
#
# COMPACT_ATOMS: atom_id res chain seq x y z
N MET A 1 -16.13 -8.82 -29.26
CA MET A 1 -15.18 -7.70 -29.42
C MET A 1 -14.40 -7.54 -28.12
N GLN A 2 -13.10 -7.86 -28.11
CA GLN A 2 -12.26 -7.63 -26.92
C GLN A 2 -11.63 -6.24 -27.02
N ALA A 3 -11.83 -5.44 -25.97
CA ALA A 3 -11.25 -4.12 -25.85
C ALA A 3 -9.72 -4.19 -25.71
N TRP A 4 -9.01 -3.54 -26.62
CA TRP A 4 -7.55 -3.45 -26.70
C TRP A 4 -6.90 -2.69 -25.54
N TRP A 5 -7.68 -1.96 -24.73
CA TRP A 5 -7.23 -1.35 -23.47
C TRP A 5 -7.17 -2.32 -22.29
N ARG A 6 -7.54 -3.59 -22.46
CA ARG A 6 -7.30 -4.68 -21.49
C ARG A 6 -5.83 -5.13 -21.45
N GLY A 7 -4.89 -4.18 -21.56
CA GLY A 7 -3.53 -4.44 -21.14
C GLY A 7 -3.53 -4.84 -19.67
N ARG A 8 -2.59 -5.67 -19.24
CA ARG A 8 -2.37 -5.97 -17.81
C ARG A 8 -1.85 -4.69 -17.13
N VAL A 9 -2.75 -3.77 -16.83
CA VAL A 9 -2.44 -2.53 -16.12
C VAL A 9 -2.31 -2.88 -14.64
N ALA A 10 -1.11 -2.70 -14.10
CA ALA A 10 -0.88 -2.89 -12.68
C ALA A 10 -1.56 -1.78 -11.87
N VAL A 11 -1.98 -2.10 -10.65
CA VAL A 11 -2.59 -1.19 -9.69
C VAL A 11 -1.63 -1.05 -8.51
N VAL A 12 -1.18 0.18 -8.26
CA VAL A 12 -0.40 0.50 -7.06
C VAL A 12 -1.32 1.18 -6.06
N VAL A 13 -1.49 0.57 -4.89
CA VAL A 13 -2.23 1.16 -3.76
C VAL A 13 -1.21 1.75 -2.81
N VAL A 14 -1.25 3.07 -2.62
CA VAL A 14 -0.40 3.77 -1.65
C VAL A 14 -1.16 3.89 -0.33
N ALA A 15 -0.54 3.43 0.75
CA ALA A 15 -1.13 3.37 2.09
C ALA A 15 -0.14 3.86 3.15
N ALA A 16 -0.67 4.21 4.33
CA ALA A 16 0.10 4.62 5.50
C ALA A 16 -0.45 3.91 6.76
N ASP A 17 -0.81 4.65 7.82
CA ASP A 17 -1.19 4.13 9.14
C ASP A 17 -2.69 3.80 9.32
N ARG A 18 -3.42 3.52 8.23
CA ARG A 18 -4.88 3.32 8.24
C ARG A 18 -5.31 1.90 7.80
N PRO A 19 -4.96 0.85 8.57
CA PRO A 19 -5.16 -0.54 8.17
C PRO A 19 -6.64 -0.90 7.93
N GLN A 20 -7.57 -0.36 8.72
CA GLN A 20 -9.01 -0.58 8.56
C GLN A 20 -9.55 -0.05 7.23
N TYR A 21 -9.04 1.10 6.76
CA TYR A 21 -9.44 1.67 5.48
C TYR A 21 -8.80 0.93 4.32
N LEU A 22 -7.53 0.54 4.48
CA LEU A 22 -6.83 -0.29 3.52
C LEU A 22 -7.53 -1.64 3.31
N TYR A 23 -7.91 -2.33 4.38
CA TYR A 23 -8.64 -3.60 4.29
C TYR A 23 -9.97 -3.44 3.53
N ARG A 24 -10.76 -2.41 3.89
CA ARG A 24 -12.04 -2.13 3.22
C ARG A 24 -11.84 -1.87 1.72
N LEU A 25 -10.85 -1.07 1.36
CA LEU A 25 -10.50 -0.77 -0.03
C LEU A 25 -10.08 -2.03 -0.79
N LEU A 26 -9.15 -2.82 -0.25
CA LEU A 26 -8.62 -4.00 -0.92
C LEU A 26 -9.70 -5.08 -1.10
N ARG A 27 -10.58 -5.27 -0.11
CA ARG A 27 -11.75 -6.16 -0.23
C ARG A 27 -12.67 -5.75 -1.38
N GLN A 28 -12.92 -4.45 -1.56
CA GLN A 28 -13.75 -3.95 -2.65
C GLN A 28 -13.05 -4.08 -4.00
N LEU A 29 -11.75 -3.76 -4.06
CA LEU A 29 -10.92 -3.82 -5.27
C LEU A 29 -10.83 -5.25 -5.81
N LEU A 30 -10.49 -6.22 -4.94
CA LEU A 30 -10.37 -7.63 -5.31
C LEU A 30 -11.72 -8.28 -5.66
N GLY A 31 -12.83 -7.65 -5.29
CA GLY A 31 -14.18 -8.08 -5.69
C GLY A 31 -14.60 -7.59 -7.08
N GLN A 32 -13.82 -6.73 -7.74
CA GLN A 32 -14.20 -6.21 -9.06
C GLN A 32 -13.96 -7.25 -10.17
N PRO A 33 -14.90 -7.39 -11.13
CA PRO A 33 -14.72 -8.30 -12.26
C PRO A 33 -13.42 -8.02 -13.04
N GLY A 34 -12.62 -9.05 -13.24
CA GLY A 34 -11.35 -8.96 -13.98
C GLY A 34 -10.16 -8.44 -13.16
N MET A 35 -10.33 -8.15 -11.87
CA MET A 35 -9.22 -7.89 -10.97
C MET A 35 -8.57 -9.20 -10.54
N THR A 36 -7.23 -9.23 -10.53
CA THR A 36 -6.45 -10.37 -10.05
C THR A 36 -5.37 -9.90 -9.08
N PRO A 37 -5.09 -10.65 -7.99
CA PRO A 37 -4.09 -10.25 -6.99
C PRO A 37 -2.70 -9.95 -7.55
N ASP A 38 -2.30 -10.62 -8.64
CA ASP A 38 -0.99 -10.44 -9.28
C ASP A 38 -0.82 -9.05 -9.91
N LEU A 39 -1.91 -8.33 -10.19
CA LEU A 39 -1.85 -6.96 -10.72
C LEU A 39 -1.73 -5.91 -9.62
N VAL A 40 -1.89 -6.27 -8.34
CA VAL A 40 -1.91 -5.32 -7.22
C VAL A 40 -0.57 -5.31 -6.49
N LEU A 41 -0.05 -4.10 -6.26
CA LEU A 41 1.08 -3.82 -5.37
C LEU A 41 0.63 -2.84 -4.29
N VAL A 42 0.84 -3.18 -3.02
CA VAL A 42 0.59 -2.26 -1.90
C VAL A 42 1.90 -1.61 -1.47
N SER A 43 2.02 -0.29 -1.67
CA SER A 43 3.14 0.50 -1.16
C SER A 43 2.73 1.15 0.15
N VAL A 44 3.41 0.78 1.24
CA VAL A 44 3.13 1.26 2.59
C VAL A 44 4.21 2.25 3.00
N ASP A 45 3.82 3.46 3.39
CA ASP A 45 4.74 4.49 3.88
C ASP A 45 4.85 4.46 5.41
N GLY A 46 6.08 4.36 5.91
CA GLY A 46 6.40 4.44 7.33
C GLY A 46 6.81 3.11 7.98
N ASP A 47 7.31 3.21 9.21
CA ASP A 47 7.82 2.11 10.03
C ASP A 47 7.11 1.98 11.40
N ASN A 48 6.13 2.85 11.67
CA ASN A 48 5.32 2.80 12.89
C ASN A 48 4.37 1.58 12.90
N GLU A 49 3.79 1.28 14.07
CA GLU A 49 2.89 0.13 14.24
C GLU A 49 1.69 0.15 13.28
N GLY A 50 1.15 1.34 12.98
CA GLY A 50 0.03 1.49 12.03
C GLY A 50 0.41 1.11 10.61
N ALA A 51 1.60 1.49 10.14
CA ALA A 51 2.16 1.11 8.85
C ALA A 51 2.44 -0.40 8.81
N GLN A 52 3.00 -0.97 9.88
CA GLN A 52 3.20 -2.41 9.99
C GLN A 52 1.87 -3.18 9.92
N ALA A 53 0.82 -2.69 10.59
CA ALA A 53 -0.51 -3.26 10.49
C ALA A 53 -1.08 -3.18 9.06
N SER A 54 -0.85 -2.08 8.33
CA SER A 54 -1.22 -1.95 6.91
C SER A 54 -0.48 -2.94 6.00
N ALA A 55 0.81 -3.18 6.25
CA ALA A 55 1.55 -4.24 5.56
C ALA A 55 0.97 -5.64 5.86
N GLY A 56 0.63 -5.90 7.13
CA GLY A 56 -0.03 -7.14 7.53
C GLY A 56 -1.39 -7.36 6.87
N VAL A 57 -2.17 -6.30 6.61
CA VAL A 57 -3.42 -6.40 5.84
C VAL A 57 -3.15 -6.90 4.41
N ALA A 58 -2.11 -6.39 3.76
CA ALA A 58 -1.72 -6.85 2.42
C ALA A 58 -1.28 -8.32 2.44
N GLU A 59 -0.53 -8.73 3.47
CA GLU A 59 -0.07 -10.09 3.67
C GLU A 59 -1.23 -11.08 3.88
N VAL A 60 -2.19 -10.77 4.76
CA VAL A 60 -3.38 -11.59 5.00
C VAL A 60 -4.22 -11.79 3.73
N LEU A 61 -4.23 -10.80 2.84
CA LEU A 61 -4.93 -10.86 1.56
C LEU A 61 -4.09 -11.49 0.43
N GLY A 62 -2.85 -11.92 0.71
CA GLY A 62 -1.97 -12.55 -0.27
C GLY A 62 -1.45 -11.60 -1.35
N LEU A 63 -1.34 -10.30 -1.05
CA LEU A 63 -0.90 -9.27 -1.98
C LEU A 63 0.60 -8.99 -1.83
N ARG A 64 1.24 -8.62 -2.95
CA ARG A 64 2.60 -8.07 -2.93
C ARG A 64 2.58 -6.72 -2.23
N HIS A 65 3.55 -6.49 -1.35
CA HIS A 65 3.71 -5.20 -0.68
C HIS A 65 5.17 -4.78 -0.57
N LEU A 66 5.39 -3.47 -0.47
CA LEU A 66 6.67 -2.84 -0.19
C LEU A 66 6.47 -1.80 0.90
N THR A 67 7.36 -1.78 1.88
CA THR A 67 7.38 -0.73 2.91
C THR A 67 8.45 0.29 2.55
N HIS A 68 8.03 1.52 2.26
CA HIS A 68 8.92 2.66 2.15
C HIS A 68 9.32 3.10 3.56
N ARG A 69 10.63 3.11 3.83
CA ARG A 69 11.22 3.63 5.06
C ARG A 69 12.19 4.72 4.67
N SER A 70 12.12 5.86 5.36
CA SER A 70 13.12 6.91 5.18
C SER A 70 14.49 6.41 5.62
N GLU A 71 15.53 6.62 4.82
CA GLU A 71 16.92 6.27 5.18
C GLU A 71 17.40 6.98 6.48
N GLN A 72 16.74 8.09 6.84
CA GLN A 72 17.02 8.92 8.02
C GLN A 72 16.77 8.21 9.38
N GLY A 73 16.23 7.00 9.39
CA GLY A 73 16.04 6.21 10.62
C GLY A 73 17.33 5.58 11.18
N THR A 74 18.44 5.57 10.43
CA THR A 74 19.69 4.91 10.88
C THR A 74 20.72 5.89 11.47
N ALA A 75 20.54 7.19 11.26
CA ALA A 75 21.38 8.22 11.86
C ALA A 75 20.58 9.52 11.99
N TYR A 76 20.26 9.87 13.23
CA TYR A 76 19.92 11.22 13.71
C TYR A 76 19.16 12.13 12.72
N HIS A 77 17.88 12.42 12.93
CA HIS A 77 17.48 13.83 12.95
C HIS A 77 16.09 14.12 13.54
N VAL A 78 16.13 15.03 14.51
CA VAL A 78 15.10 15.99 14.86
C VAL A 78 14.43 16.52 13.59
N SER A 79 13.11 16.33 13.45
CA SER A 79 12.33 17.05 12.45
C SER A 79 12.55 18.55 12.67
N PRO A 80 12.94 19.35 11.66
CA PRO A 80 12.91 20.79 11.79
C PRO A 80 11.44 21.17 11.98
N ARG A 81 11.05 21.40 13.23
CA ARG A 81 9.81 22.09 13.54
C ARG A 81 9.96 23.46 12.93
N ILE A 82 9.28 23.71 11.81
CA ILE A 82 9.03 25.08 11.36
C ILE A 82 8.11 25.67 12.43
N SER A 83 8.70 26.32 13.43
CA SER A 83 7.97 27.22 14.30
C SER A 83 7.45 28.36 13.42
N ARG A 84 6.14 28.57 13.45
CA ARG A 84 5.57 29.86 13.05
C ARG A 84 6.03 30.95 14.01
#